data_AF-A0A7S0B2K4-F1
#
_entry.id   AF-A0A7S0B2K4-F1
#
_cell.length_a   1.000
_cell.length_b   1.000
_cell.length_c   1.000
_cell.angle_alpha   90.00
_cell.angle_beta   90.00
_cell.angle_gamma   90.00
#
_symmetry.space_group_name_H-M   'P 1'
#
loop_
_entity.id
_entity.type
_entity.pdbx_description
1 polymer ?
#
loop_
_entity_poly.entity_id
_entity_poly.type
_entity_poly.pdbx_seq_one_letter_code
_entity_poly.pdbx_strand_id
1 'polypeptide(L)'
;SFQHLNAYLTDANTSSKGLRSGYSRVVAFRPTGWTHNGGPPKRRGASNANALITTRRSGNKTIHGVPYSEHSSFSELVDCLLCLKPKRIIPTVSVSSSEAQIERLLRAAYEEETREHD
;
A
#
# COMPACT_ATOMS: atom_id res chain seq x y z
N SER A 1 -12.61 -16.27 10.83
CA SER A 1 -11.71 -15.40 11.60
C SER A 1 -10.27 -15.82 11.35
N PHE A 2 -9.40 -14.90 10.91
CA PHE A 2 -7.98 -15.15 10.58
C PHE A 2 -7.08 -15.43 11.81
N GLN A 3 -7.68 -15.56 13.01
CA GLN A 3 -6.97 -15.77 14.27
C GLN A 3 -6.08 -17.02 14.28
N HIS A 4 -6.42 -18.06 13.52
CA HIS A 4 -5.62 -19.29 13.44
C HIS A 4 -4.53 -19.27 12.34
N LEU A 5 -4.45 -18.20 11.54
CA LEU A 5 -3.49 -18.12 10.43
C LEU A 5 -2.05 -18.11 10.93
N ASN A 6 -1.76 -17.39 12.03
CA ASN A 6 -0.42 -17.35 12.61
C ASN A 6 0.01 -18.72 13.14
N ALA A 7 -0.90 -19.47 13.78
CA ALA A 7 -0.64 -20.82 14.24
C ALA A 7 -0.34 -21.76 13.06
N TYR A 8 -1.15 -21.69 12.00
CA TYR A 8 -0.94 -22.49 10.79
C TYR A 8 0.38 -22.16 10.06
N LEU A 9 0.72 -20.87 9.95
CA LEU A 9 1.99 -20.43 9.34
C LEU A 9 3.20 -20.83 10.19
N THR A 10 3.07 -20.82 11.51
CA THR A 10 4.12 -21.25 12.44
C THR A 10 4.34 -22.76 12.32
N ASP A 11 3.28 -23.56 12.36
CA ASP A 11 3.34 -25.02 12.16
C ASP A 11 3.96 -25.39 10.80
N ALA A 12 3.57 -24.69 9.73
CA ALA A 12 4.12 -24.90 8.40
C ALA A 12 5.58 -24.45 8.25
N ASN A 13 6.08 -23.58 9.13
CA ASN A 13 7.47 -23.11 9.12
C ASN A 13 8.38 -23.96 10.02
N THR A 14 7.85 -24.54 11.09
CA THR A 14 8.61 -25.36 12.06
C THR A 14 8.59 -26.86 11.70
N SER A 15 7.56 -27.33 10.99
CA SER A 15 7.50 -28.73 10.53
C SER A 15 8.45 -28.98 9.36
N SER A 16 9.40 -29.91 9.53
CA SER A 16 10.19 -30.50 8.45
C SER A 16 9.37 -31.42 7.53
N LYS A 17 8.18 -31.82 7.98
CA LYS A 17 7.16 -32.48 7.15
C LYS A 17 6.37 -31.41 6.41
N GLY A 18 6.30 -31.54 5.08
CA GLY A 18 5.63 -30.60 4.19
C GLY A 18 4.16 -30.36 4.51
N LEU A 19 3.53 -29.49 3.71
CA LEU A 19 2.10 -29.18 3.77
C LEU A 19 1.27 -30.46 3.94
N ARG A 20 0.13 -30.35 4.67
CA ARG A 20 -0.82 -31.45 4.84
C ARG A 20 -1.08 -32.16 3.51
N SER A 21 -1.17 -33.49 3.56
CA SER A 21 -1.46 -34.35 2.41
C SER A 21 -2.58 -33.75 1.55
N GLY A 22 -2.28 -33.48 0.27
CA GLY A 22 -3.18 -32.86 -0.70
C GLY A 22 -2.72 -31.51 -1.28
N TYR A 23 -1.81 -30.79 -0.61
CA TYR A 23 -1.31 -29.50 -1.10
C TYR A 23 0.21 -29.52 -1.32
N SER A 24 0.65 -29.09 -2.50
CA SER A 24 2.08 -29.02 -2.85
C SER A 24 2.67 -27.61 -2.74
N ARG A 25 1.82 -26.56 -2.68
CA ARG A 25 2.23 -25.15 -2.69
C ARG A 25 1.26 -24.27 -1.88
N VAL A 26 1.78 -23.20 -1.28
CA VAL A 26 0.98 -22.11 -0.67
C VAL A 26 1.27 -20.79 -1.38
N VAL A 27 0.21 -20.04 -1.65
CA VAL A 27 0.25 -18.65 -2.10
C VAL A 27 -0.52 -17.81 -1.10
N ALA A 28 0.11 -16.75 -0.59
CA ALA A 28 -0.50 -15.81 0.35
C ALA A 28 -0.45 -14.39 -0.21
N PHE A 29 -1.49 -13.61 0.10
CA PHE A 29 -1.56 -12.18 -0.19
C PHE A 29 -1.50 -11.40 1.11
N ARG A 30 -0.63 -10.40 1.18
CA ARG A 30 -0.53 -9.47 2.29
C ARG A 30 -1.00 -8.10 1.82
N PRO A 31 -2.24 -7.69 2.11
CA PRO A 31 -2.67 -6.33 1.85
C PRO A 31 -1.81 -5.37 2.68
N THR A 32 -1.33 -4.31 2.06
CA THR A 32 -0.57 -3.23 2.69
C THR A 32 -1.19 -1.91 2.26
N GLY A 33 -1.18 -0.88 3.13
CA GLY A 33 -1.57 0.48 2.75
C GLY A 33 -0.60 1.10 1.75
N TRP A 34 -0.29 2.39 1.89
CA TRP A 34 0.67 3.07 1.01
C TRP A 34 2.06 2.43 1.08
N THR A 35 2.44 1.67 0.05
CA THR A 35 3.84 1.35 -0.22
C THR A 35 4.40 2.41 -1.13
N HIS A 36 4.88 3.53 -0.56
CA HIS A 36 5.78 4.41 -1.29
C HIS A 36 7.06 3.61 -1.56
N ASN A 37 7.17 3.03 -2.76
CA ASN A 37 8.38 2.34 -3.23
C ASN A 37 9.47 3.39 -3.55
N GLY A 38 9.85 4.21 -2.56
CA GLY A 38 10.87 5.26 -2.67
C GLY A 38 12.13 5.00 -1.84
N GLY A 39 12.29 3.80 -1.29
CA GLY A 39 13.54 3.38 -0.65
C GLY A 39 14.53 2.82 -1.69
N PRO A 40 15.85 3.06 -1.55
CA PRO A 40 16.84 2.53 -2.47
C PRO A 40 16.72 0.99 -2.57
N PRO A 41 16.98 0.40 -3.74
CA PRO A 41 16.78 -1.03 -3.97
C PRO A 41 17.62 -1.82 -2.97
N LYS A 42 16.97 -2.39 -1.95
CA LYS A 42 17.62 -3.32 -1.05
C LYS A 42 17.93 -4.58 -1.85
N ARG A 43 19.18 -4.65 -2.33
CA ARG A 43 19.76 -5.78 -3.06
C ARG A 43 19.42 -7.08 -2.35
N ARG A 44 18.59 -7.92 -2.98
CA ARG A 44 18.70 -9.39 -3.08
C ARG A 44 17.50 -9.93 -3.88
N GLY A 45 17.72 -10.16 -5.17
CA GLY A 45 16.83 -10.87 -6.08
C GLY A 45 15.78 -10.01 -6.75
N ALA A 46 16.09 -9.54 -7.96
CA ALA A 46 15.17 -9.01 -8.98
C ALA A 46 13.78 -8.54 -8.50
N SER A 47 13.73 -7.44 -7.76
CA SER A 47 12.49 -6.67 -7.58
C SER A 47 12.59 -5.46 -8.50
N ASN A 48 11.83 -5.47 -9.60
CA ASN A 48 11.62 -4.27 -10.40
C ASN A 48 11.21 -3.16 -9.44
N ALA A 49 11.97 -2.07 -9.37
CA ALA A 49 11.68 -0.94 -8.47
C ALA A 49 10.28 -0.33 -8.74
N ASN A 50 9.69 -0.66 -9.89
CA ASN A 50 8.34 -0.26 -10.32
C ASN A 50 7.27 -1.34 -10.14
N ALA A 51 7.57 -2.48 -9.50
CA ALA A 51 6.55 -3.51 -9.26
C ALA A 51 5.61 -3.06 -8.14
N LEU A 52 4.34 -2.78 -8.50
CA LEU A 52 3.26 -2.53 -7.54
C LEU A 52 3.12 -3.68 -6.54
N ILE A 53 3.28 -4.93 -7.01
CA ILE A 53 3.20 -6.13 -6.17
C ILE A 53 4.61 -6.61 -5.82
N THR A 54 4.91 -6.69 -4.52
CA THR A 54 6.17 -7.30 -4.05
C THR A 54 6.00 -8.81 -3.91
N THR A 55 6.96 -9.63 -4.34
CA THR A 55 6.85 -11.09 -4.23
C THR A 55 8.05 -11.68 -3.50
N ARG A 56 7.78 -12.48 -2.47
CA ARG A 56 8.81 -13.26 -1.74
C ARG A 56 8.51 -14.75 -1.89
N ARG A 57 9.52 -15.53 -2.29
CA ARG A 57 9.42 -16.99 -2.47
C ARG A 57 10.41 -17.70 -1.56
N SER A 58 9.99 -18.81 -0.96
CA SER A 58 10.84 -19.73 -0.20
C SER A 58 10.29 -21.14 -0.33
N GLY A 59 11.03 -22.03 -1.01
CA GLY A 59 10.57 -23.38 -1.31
C GLY A 59 9.22 -23.38 -2.03
N ASN A 60 8.23 -24.07 -1.44
CA ASN A 60 6.86 -24.16 -1.95
C ASN A 60 5.92 -23.06 -1.44
N LYS A 61 6.44 -21.96 -0.90
CA LYS A 61 5.68 -20.85 -0.32
C LYS A 61 5.94 -19.58 -1.13
N THR A 62 4.87 -18.88 -1.49
CA THR A 62 4.93 -17.58 -2.17
C THR A 62 4.06 -16.56 -1.42
N ILE A 63 4.59 -15.38 -1.15
CA ILE A 63 3.86 -14.26 -0.53
C ILE A 63 3.92 -13.06 -1.45
N HIS A 64 2.74 -12.54 -1.83
CA HIS A 64 2.57 -11.31 -2.59
C HIS A 64 2.16 -10.18 -1.63
N GLY A 65 2.98 -9.14 -1.50
CA GLY A 65 2.57 -7.88 -0.89
C GLY A 65 1.77 -7.06 -1.90
N VAL A 66 0.52 -6.78 -1.58
CA VAL A 66 -0.44 -6.11 -2.47
C VAL A 66 -0.73 -4.71 -1.92
N PRO A 67 -0.49 -3.63 -2.69
CA PRO A 67 -0.88 -2.29 -2.30
C PRO A 67 -2.41 -2.20 -2.39
N TYR A 68 -3.06 -2.21 -1.24
CA TYR A 68 -4.49 -2.10 -1.08
C TYR A 68 -4.75 -1.02 -0.02
N SER A 69 -5.20 0.14 -0.48
CA SER A 69 -5.51 1.29 0.37
C SER A 69 -7.03 1.51 0.40
N GLU A 70 -7.57 1.66 1.60
CA GLU A 70 -8.94 2.17 1.83
C GLU A 70 -8.95 3.68 2.10
N HIS A 71 -7.77 4.31 1.99
CA HIS A 71 -7.59 5.76 2.08
C HIS A 71 -7.30 6.34 0.71
N SER A 72 -7.84 7.53 0.45
CA SER A 72 -7.59 8.30 -0.76
C SER A 72 -6.09 8.60 -0.95
N SER A 73 -5.65 8.50 -2.20
CA SER A 73 -4.40 9.03 -2.68
C SER A 73 -4.37 10.54 -2.69
N PHE A 74 -3.16 11.10 -2.81
CA PHE A 74 -2.98 12.54 -2.92
C PHE A 74 -3.74 13.12 -4.12
N SER A 75 -3.66 12.48 -5.30
CA SER A 75 -4.39 12.93 -6.49
C SER A 75 -5.91 12.83 -6.30
N GLU A 76 -6.42 11.74 -5.73
CA GLU A 76 -7.87 11.63 -5.44
C GLU A 76 -8.35 12.71 -4.46
N LEU A 77 -7.50 13.13 -3.50
CA LEU A 77 -7.82 14.24 -2.61
C LEU A 77 -7.81 15.60 -3.35
N VAL A 78 -6.89 15.80 -4.29
CA VAL A 78 -6.87 17.00 -5.15
C VAL A 78 -8.13 17.05 -6.02
N ASP A 79 -8.49 15.94 -6.68
CA ASP A 79 -9.71 15.82 -7.48
C ASP A 79 -10.97 16.10 -6.65
N CYS A 80 -11.00 15.61 -5.42
CA CYS A 80 -12.07 15.88 -4.46
C CYS A 80 -12.18 17.39 -4.14
N LEU A 81 -11.06 18.08 -3.96
CA LEU A 81 -11.05 19.53 -3.71
C LEU A 81 -11.52 20.32 -4.93
N LEU A 82 -11.07 19.96 -6.12
CA LEU A 82 -11.51 20.57 -7.39
C LEU A 82 -13.01 20.39 -7.61
N CYS A 83 -13.55 19.22 -7.26
CA CYS A 83 -14.97 18.91 -7.37
C CYS A 83 -15.82 19.64 -6.33
N LEU A 84 -15.43 19.60 -5.05
CA LEU A 84 -16.25 20.13 -3.95
C LEU A 84 -16.08 21.64 -3.69
N LYS A 85 -14.92 22.21 -4.03
CA LYS A 85 -14.54 23.61 -3.79
C LYS A 85 -14.89 24.10 -2.37
N PRO A 86 -14.43 23.40 -1.31
CA PRO A 86 -14.82 23.73 0.05
C PRO A 86 -14.25 25.08 0.51
N LYS A 87 -15.02 25.83 1.31
CA LYS A 87 -14.56 27.10 1.90
C LYS A 87 -13.50 26.91 3.00
N ARG A 88 -13.45 25.73 3.63
CA ARG A 88 -12.55 25.42 4.74
C ARG A 88 -12.29 23.93 4.81
N ILE A 89 -11.03 23.57 5.10
CA ILE A 89 -10.60 22.18 5.31
C ILE A 89 -10.30 22.00 6.81
N ILE A 90 -10.81 20.93 7.41
CA ILE A 90 -10.52 20.55 8.80
C ILE A 90 -9.93 19.13 8.78
N PRO A 91 -8.62 18.98 9.08
CA PRO A 91 -7.95 17.68 9.05
C PRO A 91 -8.31 16.88 10.31
N THR A 92 -8.66 15.61 10.14
CA THR A 92 -9.01 14.70 11.26
C THR A 92 -7.95 13.63 11.52
N VAL A 93 -6.97 13.49 10.63
CA VAL A 93 -5.87 12.53 10.70
C VAL A 93 -4.55 13.27 10.47
N SER A 94 -3.47 12.84 11.13
CA SER A 94 -2.14 13.48 11.03
C SER A 94 -2.14 14.97 11.41
N VAL A 95 -2.89 15.30 12.46
CA VAL A 95 -3.20 16.69 12.86
C VAL A 95 -1.93 17.53 13.10
N SER A 96 -0.86 16.94 13.65
CA SER A 96 0.41 17.63 13.94
C SER A 96 1.16 18.12 12.70
N SER A 97 0.91 17.53 11.52
CA SER A 97 1.53 17.93 10.24
C SER A 97 0.51 18.55 9.28
N SER A 98 -0.68 18.85 9.77
CA SER A 98 -1.83 19.06 8.89
C SER A 98 -1.81 20.38 8.13
N GLU A 99 -1.24 21.44 8.69
CA GLU A 99 -1.10 22.74 8.00
C GLU A 99 -0.29 22.60 6.70
N ALA A 100 0.89 21.99 6.77
CA ALA A 100 1.74 21.78 5.60
C ALA A 100 1.09 20.84 4.56
N GLN A 101 0.31 19.86 5.01
CA GLN A 101 -0.42 18.96 4.11
C GLN A 101 -1.57 19.67 3.39
N ILE A 102 -2.30 20.52 4.09
CA ILE A 102 -3.38 21.33 3.51
C ILE A 102 -2.79 22.34 2.52
N GLU A 103 -1.71 23.03 2.87
CA GLU A 103 -1.05 23.96 1.95
C GLU A 103 -0.64 23.25 0.65
N ARG A 104 -0.05 22.05 0.76
CA ARG A 104 0.34 21.25 -0.40
C ARG A 104 -0.86 20.81 -1.25
N LEU A 105 -1.97 20.41 -0.63
CA LEU A 105 -3.19 20.02 -1.34
C LEU A 105 -3.80 21.21 -2.10
N LEU A 106 -3.92 22.37 -1.43
CA LEU A 106 -4.46 23.58 -2.03
C LEU A 106 -3.59 24.09 -3.18
N ARG A 107 -2.27 24.04 -3.02
CA ARG A 107 -1.31 24.37 -4.08
C ARG A 107 -1.51 23.50 -5.31
N ALA A 108 -1.59 22.18 -5.13
CA ALA A 108 -1.79 21.24 -6.23
C ALA A 108 -3.14 21.46 -6.93
N ALA A 109 -4.22 21.68 -6.17
CA ALA A 109 -5.53 21.99 -6.75
C ALA A 109 -5.50 23.29 -7.58
N TYR A 110 -4.84 24.33 -7.08
CA TYR A 110 -4.67 25.57 -7.83
C TYR A 110 -3.88 25.36 -9.13
N GLU A 111 -2.76 24.62 -9.07
CA GLU A 111 -1.94 24.31 -10.24
C GLU A 111 -2.74 23.57 -11.32
N GLU A 112 -3.55 22.57 -10.95
CA GLU A 112 -4.41 21.84 -11.90
C GLU A 112 -5.52 22.74 -12.50
N GLU A 113 -6.18 23.57 -11.69
CA GLU A 113 -7.23 24.49 -12.18
C GLU A 113 -6.66 25.54 -13.16
N THR A 114 -5.41 25.97 -12.96
CA THR A 114 -4.74 26.87 -13.91
C THR A 114 -4.33 26.18 -15.21
N ARG A 115 -4.03 24.87 -15.20
CA ARG A 115 -3.66 24.12 -16.43
C ARG A 115 -4.84 23.90 -17.37
N GLU A 116 -6.07 23.90 -16.87
CA GLU A 116 -7.27 23.73 -17.71
C GLU A 116 -7.70 25.02 -18.43
N HIS A 117 -7.12 26.18 -18.09
CA HIS A 117 -7.47 27.49 -18.65
C HIS A 117 -6.48 28.04 -19.70
N ASP A 118 -5.38 27.33 -19.94
CA ASP A 118 -4.38 27.59 -21.01
C ASP A 118 -4.57 26.63 -22.19
#